data_AF-A0A6V7NK19-F1
#
_entry.id   AF-A0A6V7NK19-F1
#
_cell.length_a   1.000
_cell.length_b   1.000
_cell.length_c   1.000
_cell.angle_alpha   90.00
_cell.angle_beta   90.00
_cell.angle_gamma   90.00
#
_symmetry.space_group_name_H-M   'P 1'
#
loop_
_entity.id
_entity.type
_entity.pdbx_description
1 polymer ?
#
loop_
_entity_poly.entity_id
_entity_poly.type
_entity_poly.pdbx_seq_one_letter_code
_entity_poly.pdbx_strand_id
1 'polypeptide(L)'
;MVEGSPLKAEETKKKRMAQGKAMGIEALLRWGTEIGICDFAPSLIPPSPSSSCLGYSLFASHFPDAGGRGLGAARDLKKGELVLRVPRTALLTSDSVVRDEKIACCIKRYPHLSSTQILAVCLLAEVGKGKSSKWYPYMLQLPQYYSTLANFTDYEIKSFQLEDAIWVAEKAVKKAKSDWEEVITLMKEMQLKPQL
;
A
#
# COMPACT_ATOMS: atom_id res chain seq x y z
N MET A 1 -2.26 -42.50 22.43
CA MET A 1 -2.71 -42.20 21.05
C MET A 1 -3.84 -41.19 21.16
N VAL A 2 -3.78 -39.95 20.70
CA VAL A 2 -2.89 -39.32 19.71
C VAL A 2 -2.69 -37.87 20.14
N GLU A 3 -1.43 -37.45 20.28
CA GLU A 3 -1.05 -36.03 20.36
C GLU A 3 -1.53 -35.32 19.10
N GLY A 4 -2.40 -34.33 19.26
CA GLY A 4 -2.77 -33.41 18.19
C GLY A 4 -1.54 -32.59 17.78
N SER A 5 -0.91 -32.97 16.68
CA SER A 5 0.38 -32.45 16.24
C SER A 5 0.32 -30.93 15.95
N PRO A 6 1.27 -30.11 16.46
CA PRO A 6 1.32 -28.65 16.27
C PRO A 6 1.27 -28.20 14.79
N LEU A 7 1.74 -29.05 13.89
CA LEU A 7 1.79 -28.83 12.44
C LEU A 7 0.39 -28.61 11.81
N LYS A 8 -0.66 -29.28 12.31
CA LYS A 8 -2.03 -29.12 11.77
C LYS A 8 -2.65 -27.77 12.14
N ALA A 9 -2.30 -27.21 13.29
CA ALA A 9 -2.82 -25.92 13.75
C ALA A 9 -2.18 -24.76 12.97
N GLU A 10 -0.86 -24.84 12.72
CA GLU A 10 -0.10 -23.89 11.91
C GLU A 10 -0.63 -23.81 10.46
N GLU A 11 -0.90 -24.98 9.87
CA GLU A 11 -1.38 -25.10 8.50
C GLU A 11 -2.82 -24.58 8.32
N THR A 12 -3.67 -24.77 9.33
CA THR A 12 -5.04 -24.24 9.37
C THR A 12 -5.05 -22.71 9.51
N LYS A 13 -4.14 -22.15 10.33
CA LYS A 13 -3.95 -20.70 10.47
C LYS A 13 -3.42 -20.07 9.18
N LYS A 14 -2.47 -20.72 8.52
CA LYS A 14 -1.90 -20.29 7.24
C LYS A 14 -2.94 -20.29 6.11
N LYS A 15 -3.79 -21.32 6.04
CA LYS A 15 -4.92 -21.40 5.09
C LYS A 15 -5.95 -20.29 5.32
N ARG A 16 -6.33 -20.00 6.57
CA ARG A 16 -7.26 -18.90 6.90
C ARG A 16 -6.71 -17.52 6.55
N MET A 17 -5.43 -17.27 6.82
CA MET A 17 -4.76 -16.02 6.44
C MET A 17 -4.64 -15.87 4.91
N ALA A 18 -4.36 -16.96 4.19
CA ALA A 18 -4.34 -16.96 2.72
C ALA A 18 -5.73 -16.68 2.14
N GLN A 19 -6.78 -17.26 2.71
CA GLN A 19 -8.17 -17.05 2.28
C GLN A 19 -8.64 -15.61 2.55
N GLY A 20 -8.31 -15.03 3.71
CA GLY A 20 -8.60 -13.61 4.00
C GLY A 20 -7.87 -12.64 3.05
N LYS A 21 -6.62 -12.95 2.68
CA LYS A 21 -5.87 -12.18 1.68
C LYS A 21 -6.45 -12.32 0.27
N ALA A 22 -6.91 -13.51 -0.10
CA ALA A 22 -7.56 -13.77 -1.39
C ALA A 22 -8.88 -13.00 -1.54
N MET A 23 -9.71 -12.95 -0.49
CA MET A 23 -10.92 -12.13 -0.48
C MET A 23 -10.62 -10.63 -0.56
N GLY A 24 -9.51 -10.20 0.04
CA GLY A 24 -9.06 -8.80 -0.02
C GLY A 24 -8.64 -8.35 -1.42
N ILE A 25 -7.89 -9.18 -2.16
CA ILE A 25 -7.46 -8.84 -3.52
C ILE A 25 -8.63 -8.79 -4.50
N GLU A 26 -9.60 -9.70 -4.38
CA GLU A 26 -10.81 -9.67 -5.22
C GLU A 26 -11.60 -8.36 -5.03
N ALA A 27 -11.74 -7.90 -3.77
CA ALA A 27 -12.37 -6.63 -3.46
C ALA A 27 -11.61 -5.44 -4.08
N LEU A 28 -10.27 -5.46 -4.06
CA LEU A 28 -9.45 -4.44 -4.70
C LEU A 28 -9.65 -4.41 -6.22
N LEU A 29 -9.69 -5.58 -6.87
CA LEU A 29 -9.87 -5.67 -8.32
C LEU A 29 -11.25 -5.20 -8.76
N ARG A 30 -12.29 -5.51 -7.99
CA ARG A 30 -13.66 -5.01 -8.22
C ARG A 30 -13.74 -3.50 -8.08
N TRP A 31 -13.20 -2.96 -6.99
CA TRP A 31 -13.09 -1.51 -6.78
C TRP A 31 -12.30 -0.82 -7.90
N GLY A 32 -11.24 -1.49 -8.39
CA GLY A 32 -10.46 -1.03 -9.53
C GLY A 32 -11.33 -0.86 -10.78
N THR A 33 -12.25 -1.79 -11.05
CA THR A 33 -13.19 -1.66 -12.17
C THR A 33 -14.11 -0.47 -11.98
N GLU A 34 -14.70 -0.33 -10.78
CA GLU A 34 -15.64 0.73 -10.44
C GLU A 34 -15.03 2.14 -10.60
N ILE A 35 -13.73 2.28 -10.32
CA ILE A 35 -13.01 3.56 -10.43
C ILE A 35 -12.40 3.79 -11.82
N GLY A 36 -12.50 2.80 -12.73
CA GLY A 36 -12.07 2.90 -14.13
C GLY A 36 -10.64 2.44 -14.41
N ILE A 37 -10.03 1.64 -13.54
CA ILE A 37 -8.78 0.92 -13.84
C ILE A 37 -9.10 -0.20 -14.83
N CYS A 38 -8.24 -0.38 -15.84
CA CYS A 38 -8.36 -1.49 -16.77
C CYS A 38 -7.01 -1.89 -17.38
N ASP A 39 -6.88 -3.14 -17.79
CA ASP A 39 -5.67 -3.70 -18.40
C ASP A 39 -5.83 -4.03 -19.90
N PHE A 40 -6.83 -3.46 -20.57
CA PHE A 40 -7.08 -3.62 -22.01
C PHE A 40 -6.97 -2.30 -22.78
N ALA A 41 -6.70 -2.41 -24.08
CA ALA A 41 -6.57 -1.25 -24.97
C ALA A 41 -7.95 -0.60 -25.23
N PRO A 42 -8.04 0.74 -25.33
CA PRO A 42 -9.30 1.46 -25.51
C PRO A 42 -9.99 1.18 -26.86
N SER A 43 -9.25 0.67 -27.84
CA SER A 43 -9.75 0.29 -29.16
C SER A 43 -10.38 -1.11 -29.18
N LEU A 44 -10.28 -1.87 -28.10
CA LEU A 44 -10.89 -3.18 -27.97
C LEU A 44 -12.30 -3.01 -27.40
N ILE A 45 -13.26 -3.75 -27.95
CA ILE A 45 -14.57 -3.94 -27.32
C ILE A 45 -14.26 -4.46 -25.92
N PRO A 46 -14.76 -3.81 -24.84
CA PRO A 46 -14.52 -4.30 -23.51
C PRO A 46 -14.99 -5.76 -23.47
N PRO A 47 -14.13 -6.69 -23.01
CA PRO A 47 -14.58 -8.05 -22.80
C PRO A 47 -15.82 -8.02 -21.91
N SER A 48 -16.71 -9.01 -22.07
CA SER A 48 -17.93 -9.21 -21.27
C SER A 48 -17.74 -8.69 -19.84
N PRO A 49 -18.69 -7.92 -19.27
CA PRO A 49 -18.46 -7.10 -18.08
C PRO A 49 -17.69 -7.88 -17.01
N SER A 50 -16.38 -7.68 -16.98
CA SER A 50 -15.53 -8.40 -16.06
C SER A 50 -15.71 -7.75 -14.70
N SER A 51 -15.97 -8.55 -13.67
CA SER A 51 -16.04 -8.06 -12.29
C SER A 51 -14.68 -7.60 -11.74
N SER A 52 -13.63 -7.64 -12.57
CA SER A 52 -12.23 -7.36 -12.24
C SER A 52 -11.60 -6.44 -13.29
N CYS A 53 -10.76 -5.50 -12.83
CA CYS A 53 -10.04 -4.56 -13.66
C CYS A 53 -8.81 -5.17 -14.36
N LEU A 54 -8.42 -6.36 -13.92
CA LEU A 54 -7.33 -7.16 -14.46
C LEU A 54 -7.87 -8.49 -15.01
N GLY A 55 -7.16 -9.06 -15.97
CA GLY A 55 -7.40 -10.39 -16.52
C GLY A 55 -7.18 -10.49 -18.03
N TYR A 56 -7.07 -9.36 -18.74
CA TYR A 56 -6.80 -9.34 -20.17
C TYR A 56 -5.30 -9.34 -20.49
N SER A 57 -4.54 -8.44 -19.87
CA SER A 57 -3.09 -8.33 -20.05
C SER A 57 -2.33 -8.79 -18.80
N LEU A 58 -2.88 -8.53 -17.63
CA LEU A 58 -2.19 -8.72 -16.35
C LEU A 58 -3.08 -9.50 -15.38
N PHE A 59 -2.46 -10.19 -14.43
CA PHE A 59 -3.15 -10.78 -13.27
C PHE A 59 -2.34 -10.55 -12.00
N ALA A 60 -3.02 -10.43 -10.86
CA ALA A 60 -2.37 -10.33 -9.56
C ALA A 60 -1.93 -11.71 -9.08
N SER A 61 -0.69 -11.83 -8.58
CA SER A 61 -0.13 -13.07 -8.06
C SER A 61 0.86 -12.84 -6.93
N HIS A 62 1.37 -13.92 -6.33
CA HIS A 62 2.40 -13.89 -5.31
C HIS A 62 3.67 -14.60 -5.79
N PHE A 63 4.77 -13.86 -5.82
CA PHE A 63 6.10 -14.27 -6.25
C PHE A 63 7.05 -14.21 -5.04
N PRO A 64 7.17 -15.29 -4.25
CA PRO A 64 7.93 -15.26 -2.99
C PRO A 64 9.40 -14.87 -3.20
N ASP A 65 10.02 -15.34 -4.28
CA ASP A 65 11.42 -15.08 -4.60
C ASP A 65 11.67 -13.69 -5.22
N ALA A 66 10.59 -12.95 -5.52
CA ALA A 66 10.65 -11.62 -6.13
C ALA A 66 10.01 -10.54 -5.23
N GLY A 67 10.05 -10.73 -3.92
CA GLY A 67 9.57 -9.72 -2.95
C GLY A 67 8.06 -9.76 -2.66
N GLY A 68 7.36 -10.80 -3.10
CA GLY A 68 5.99 -11.09 -2.69
C GLY A 68 4.94 -10.77 -3.76
N ARG A 69 3.90 -9.99 -3.40
CA ARG A 69 2.78 -9.73 -4.33
C ARG A 69 3.24 -8.90 -5.54
N GLY A 70 2.78 -9.28 -6.73
CA GLY A 70 3.09 -8.58 -7.97
C GLY A 70 2.08 -8.84 -9.07
N LEU A 71 2.40 -8.37 -10.27
CA LEU A 71 1.60 -8.59 -11.47
C LEU A 71 2.33 -9.53 -12.43
N GLY A 72 1.63 -10.54 -12.94
CA GLY A 72 2.09 -11.42 -14.01
C GLY A 72 1.38 -11.10 -15.33
N ALA A 73 2.01 -11.46 -16.45
CA ALA A 73 1.41 -11.33 -17.77
C ALA A 73 0.40 -12.46 -18.02
N ALA A 74 -0.86 -12.12 -18.32
CA ALA A 74 -1.92 -13.09 -18.62
C ALA A 74 -1.87 -13.63 -20.06
N ARG A 75 -1.07 -12.96 -20.91
CA ARG A 75 -0.83 -13.27 -22.32
C ARG A 75 0.54 -12.72 -22.73
N ASP A 76 0.97 -13.01 -23.95
CA ASP A 76 2.16 -12.38 -24.52
C ASP A 76 1.96 -10.87 -24.68
N LEU A 77 2.95 -10.10 -24.23
CA LEU A 77 2.97 -8.64 -24.25
C LEU A 77 4.09 -8.14 -25.16
N LYS A 78 3.80 -7.11 -25.96
CA LYS A 78 4.82 -6.47 -26.82
C LYS A 78 5.41 -5.23 -26.16
N LYS A 79 6.68 -4.95 -26.45
CA LYS A 79 7.34 -3.71 -25.99
C LYS A 79 6.60 -2.48 -26.55
N GLY A 80 6.24 -1.55 -25.67
CA GLY A 80 5.52 -0.32 -26.03
C GLY A 80 3.99 -0.46 -26.06
N GLU A 81 3.46 -1.65 -25.80
CA GLU A 81 2.02 -1.88 -25.70
C GLU A 81 1.44 -1.29 -24.40
N LEU A 82 0.20 -0.77 -24.45
CA LEU A 82 -0.53 -0.34 -23.26
C LEU A 82 -1.08 -1.56 -22.50
N VAL A 83 -0.54 -1.81 -21.31
CA VAL A 83 -0.90 -3.00 -20.50
C VAL A 83 -1.75 -2.68 -19.26
N LEU A 84 -1.77 -1.42 -18.81
CA LEU A 84 -2.55 -0.98 -17.65
C LEU A 84 -2.86 0.51 -17.76
N ARG A 85 -4.10 0.87 -17.47
CA ARG A 85 -4.57 2.25 -17.36
C ARG A 85 -5.06 2.48 -15.94
N VAL A 86 -4.59 3.57 -15.33
CA VAL A 86 -5.05 4.03 -14.03
C VAL A 86 -5.53 5.48 -14.18
N PRO A 87 -6.83 5.76 -13.97
CA PRO A 87 -7.33 7.13 -14.06
C PRO A 87 -6.81 7.97 -12.89
N ARG A 88 -6.64 9.28 -13.11
CA ARG A 88 -6.17 10.21 -12.06
C ARG A 88 -7.05 10.20 -10.81
N THR A 89 -8.35 9.94 -10.97
CA THR A 89 -9.32 9.82 -9.88
C THR A 89 -9.09 8.63 -8.96
N ALA A 90 -8.29 7.64 -9.38
CA ALA A 90 -7.88 6.50 -8.56
C ALA A 90 -6.65 6.77 -7.71
N LEU A 91 -5.87 7.80 -8.04
CA LEU A 91 -4.64 8.14 -7.33
C LEU A 91 -4.98 8.78 -5.97
N LEU A 92 -4.26 8.37 -4.93
CA LEU A 92 -4.22 9.07 -3.65
C LEU A 92 -3.12 10.11 -3.74
N THR A 93 -3.52 11.38 -3.78
CA THR A 93 -2.62 12.54 -3.81
C THR A 93 -2.96 13.50 -2.66
N SER A 94 -2.01 14.37 -2.29
CA SER A 94 -2.29 15.48 -1.35
C SER A 94 -3.52 16.28 -1.80
N ASP A 95 -3.58 16.66 -3.08
CA ASP A 95 -4.70 17.43 -3.64
C ASP A 95 -6.03 16.70 -3.51
N SER A 96 -6.01 15.37 -3.64
CA SER A 96 -7.22 14.56 -3.54
C SER A 96 -7.80 14.52 -2.12
N VAL A 97 -6.94 14.60 -1.11
CA VAL A 97 -7.31 14.54 0.31
C VAL A 97 -7.59 15.94 0.86
N VAL A 98 -6.87 16.96 0.39
CA VAL A 98 -7.05 18.38 0.72
C VAL A 98 -8.39 18.96 0.20
N ARG A 99 -9.18 18.19 -0.56
CA ARG A 99 -10.60 18.54 -0.80
C ARG A 99 -11.45 18.53 0.47
N ASP A 100 -11.04 17.79 1.49
CA ASP A 100 -11.64 17.89 2.82
C ASP A 100 -11.15 19.18 3.49
N GLU A 101 -12.06 20.15 3.63
CA GLU A 101 -11.74 21.49 4.14
C GLU A 101 -11.10 21.47 5.53
N LYS A 102 -11.50 20.51 6.38
CA LYS A 102 -10.92 20.36 7.73
C LYS A 102 -9.45 19.97 7.62
N ILE A 103 -9.14 18.98 6.79
CA ILE A 103 -7.77 18.52 6.56
C ILE A 103 -6.93 19.63 5.90
N ALA A 104 -7.50 20.32 4.91
CA ALA A 104 -6.86 21.43 4.21
C ALA A 104 -6.46 22.56 5.17
N CYS A 105 -7.38 22.94 6.07
CA CYS A 105 -7.16 23.99 7.05
C CYS A 105 -6.02 23.62 8.01
N CYS A 106 -5.99 22.38 8.49
CA CYS A 106 -4.91 21.89 9.34
C CYS A 106 -3.56 21.95 8.61
N ILE A 107 -3.44 21.39 7.40
CA ILE A 107 -2.17 21.35 6.64
C ILE A 107 -1.63 22.75 6.34
N LYS A 108 -2.50 23.72 6.02
CA LYS A 108 -2.09 25.11 5.74
C LYS A 108 -1.36 25.79 6.90
N ARG A 109 -1.56 25.33 8.14
CA ARG A 109 -0.87 25.86 9.33
C ARG A 109 0.57 25.37 9.46
N TYR A 110 0.99 24.41 8.64
CA TYR A 110 2.33 23.80 8.68
C TYR A 110 3.06 23.92 7.32
N PRO A 111 3.39 25.14 6.85
CA PRO A 111 3.98 25.37 5.53
C PRO A 111 5.42 24.84 5.39
N HIS A 112 6.07 24.48 6.50
CA HIS A 112 7.43 23.92 6.52
C HIS A 112 7.48 22.43 6.19
N LEU A 113 6.34 21.73 6.21
CA LEU A 113 6.31 20.30 5.94
C LEU A 113 6.59 20.01 4.47
N SER A 114 7.41 18.98 4.24
CA SER A 114 7.69 18.48 2.90
C SER A 114 6.45 17.84 2.26
N SER A 115 6.44 17.77 0.93
CA SER A 115 5.36 17.10 0.18
C SER A 115 5.20 15.63 0.57
N THR A 116 6.29 14.94 0.94
CA THR A 116 6.25 13.55 1.41
C THR A 116 5.60 13.43 2.78
N GLN A 117 5.92 14.32 3.72
CA GLN A 117 5.25 14.38 5.03
C GLN A 117 3.75 14.66 4.87
N ILE A 118 3.38 15.63 4.03
CA ILE A 118 1.98 15.94 3.74
C ILE A 118 1.27 14.72 3.15
N LEU A 119 1.87 14.03 2.17
CA LEU A 119 1.29 12.83 1.58
C LEU A 119 1.11 11.71 2.62
N ALA A 120 2.09 11.52 3.52
CA ALA A 120 2.01 10.52 4.60
C ALA A 120 0.86 10.84 5.57
N VAL A 121 0.70 12.11 5.96
CA VAL A 121 -0.42 12.56 6.79
C VAL A 121 -1.75 12.37 6.07
N CYS A 122 -1.84 12.71 4.78
CA CYS A 122 -3.03 12.48 3.96
C CYS A 122 -3.39 10.99 3.88
N LEU A 123 -2.39 10.11 3.71
CA LEU A 123 -2.59 8.66 3.71
C LEU A 123 -3.15 8.19 5.06
N LEU A 124 -2.54 8.62 6.18
CA LEU A 124 -3.01 8.26 7.53
C LEU A 124 -4.40 8.80 7.83
N ALA A 125 -4.75 9.98 7.31
CA ALA A 125 -6.09 10.53 7.43
C ALA A 125 -7.14 9.68 6.72
N GLU A 126 -6.84 9.22 5.50
CA GLU A 126 -7.70 8.30 4.77
C GLU A 126 -7.77 6.91 5.43
N VAL A 127 -6.68 6.42 6.02
CA VAL A 127 -6.69 5.19 6.83
C VAL A 127 -7.63 5.35 8.04
N GLY A 128 -7.59 6.51 8.71
CA GLY A 128 -8.45 6.83 9.84
C GLY A 128 -9.95 6.84 9.50
N LYS A 129 -10.31 7.13 8.25
CA LYS A 129 -11.69 7.07 7.74
C LYS A 129 -12.20 5.61 7.60
N GLY A 130 -11.29 4.63 7.53
CA GLY A 130 -11.63 3.22 7.38
C GLY A 130 -12.54 2.99 6.16
N LYS A 131 -13.63 2.25 6.34
CA LYS A 131 -14.58 1.88 5.26
C LYS A 131 -15.22 3.07 4.55
N SER A 132 -15.20 4.26 5.15
CA SER A 132 -15.72 5.47 4.50
C SER A 132 -14.72 6.09 3.51
N SER A 133 -13.46 5.67 3.51
CA SER A 133 -12.48 6.09 2.52
C SER A 133 -12.76 5.42 1.18
N LYS A 134 -12.72 6.23 0.11
CA LYS A 134 -12.74 5.73 -1.27
C LYS A 134 -11.60 4.75 -1.54
N TRP A 135 -10.45 4.90 -0.88
CA TRP A 135 -9.26 4.06 -1.09
C TRP A 135 -9.19 2.89 -0.12
N TYR A 136 -10.23 2.63 0.67
CA TYR A 136 -10.22 1.56 1.66
C TYR A 136 -9.84 0.18 1.08
N PRO A 137 -10.35 -0.26 -0.10
CA PRO A 137 -9.94 -1.55 -0.68
C PRO A 137 -8.44 -1.61 -1.00
N TYR A 138 -7.85 -0.50 -1.43
CA TYR A 138 -6.40 -0.39 -1.68
C TYR A 138 -5.61 -0.45 -0.37
N MET A 139 -6.05 0.25 0.67
CA MET A 139 -5.39 0.28 1.98
C MET A 139 -5.33 -1.10 2.63
N LEU A 140 -6.40 -1.90 2.51
CA LEU A 140 -6.42 -3.27 2.99
C LEU A 140 -5.36 -4.17 2.33
N GLN A 141 -4.88 -3.80 1.14
CA GLN A 141 -3.86 -4.55 0.41
C GLN A 141 -2.43 -4.05 0.65
N LEU A 142 -2.23 -2.99 1.45
CA LEU A 142 -0.88 -2.54 1.79
C LEU A 142 -0.13 -3.61 2.60
N PRO A 143 1.19 -3.77 2.39
CA PRO A 143 2.03 -4.57 3.26
C PRO A 143 1.94 -4.10 4.73
N GLN A 144 1.91 -5.06 5.66
CA GLN A 144 1.93 -4.78 7.10
C GLN A 144 3.35 -4.40 7.59
N TYR A 145 4.37 -4.82 6.85
CA TYR A 145 5.77 -4.57 7.15
C TYR A 145 6.50 -4.25 5.84
N TYR A 146 7.51 -3.40 5.96
CA TYR A 146 8.43 -3.04 4.89
C TYR A 146 9.86 -3.24 5.37
N SER A 147 10.73 -3.73 4.49
CA SER A 147 12.17 -3.89 4.72
C SER A 147 12.95 -2.63 4.31
N THR A 148 12.46 -1.46 4.70
CA THR A 148 13.16 -0.17 4.50
C THR A 148 14.18 0.06 5.61
N LEU A 149 15.25 0.80 5.33
CA LEU A 149 16.31 1.09 6.33
C LEU A 149 15.77 1.75 7.61
N ALA A 150 14.71 2.55 7.50
CA ALA A 150 14.07 3.18 8.64
C ALA A 150 13.42 2.18 9.62
N ASN A 151 13.15 0.94 9.17
CA ASN A 151 12.51 -0.11 9.95
C ASN A 151 13.52 -1.11 10.54
N PHE A 152 14.81 -0.96 10.25
CA PHE A 152 15.82 -1.91 10.70
C PHE A 152 16.14 -1.69 12.17
N THR A 153 16.32 -2.79 12.90
CA THR A 153 16.81 -2.82 14.27
C THR A 153 18.30 -2.50 14.32
N ASP A 154 18.79 -2.10 15.49
CA ASP A 154 20.22 -1.83 15.70
C ASP A 154 21.09 -3.05 15.36
N TYR A 155 20.58 -4.26 15.56
CA TYR A 155 21.25 -5.50 15.18
C TYR A 155 21.35 -5.66 13.65
N GLU A 156 20.24 -5.47 12.94
CA GLU A 156 20.20 -5.56 11.46
C GLU A 156 21.09 -4.50 10.82
N ILE A 157 21.13 -3.28 11.36
CA ILE A 157 22.01 -2.22 10.89
C ILE A 157 23.48 -2.64 11.05
N LYS A 158 23.88 -3.09 12.25
CA LYS A 158 25.26 -3.54 12.51
C LYS A 158 25.68 -4.72 11.65
N SER A 159 24.73 -5.54 11.20
CA SER A 159 24.99 -6.68 10.32
C SER A 159 25.52 -6.29 8.94
N PHE A 160 25.38 -5.03 8.52
CA PHE A 160 25.97 -4.57 7.26
C PHE A 160 27.50 -4.62 7.24
N GLN A 161 28.16 -4.56 8.41
CA GLN A 161 29.62 -4.67 8.57
C GLN A 161 30.47 -3.65 7.77
N LEU A 162 29.82 -2.67 7.14
CA LEU A 162 30.43 -1.58 6.37
C LEU A 162 30.01 -0.26 6.99
N GLU A 163 30.98 0.57 7.36
CA GLU A 163 30.74 1.83 8.09
C GLU A 163 29.79 2.76 7.33
N ASP A 164 29.98 2.91 6.02
CA ASP A 164 29.12 3.76 5.18
C ASP A 164 27.67 3.25 5.16
N ALA A 165 27.46 1.93 5.05
CA ALA A 165 26.14 1.32 5.02
C ALA A 165 25.43 1.47 6.38
N ILE A 166 26.17 1.26 7.47
CA ILE A 166 25.71 1.49 8.83
C ILE A 166 25.28 2.95 9.01
N TRP A 167 26.13 3.90 8.60
CA TRP A 167 25.86 5.33 8.71
C TRP A 167 24.61 5.75 7.93
N VAL A 168 24.44 5.25 6.70
CA VAL A 168 23.24 5.54 5.88
C VAL A 168 21.97 5.02 6.58
N ALA A 169 22.01 3.82 7.13
CA ALA A 169 20.88 3.22 7.81
C ALA A 169 20.52 3.96 9.11
N GLU A 170 21.51 4.27 9.94
CA GLU A 170 21.30 5.09 11.14
C GLU A 170 20.73 6.47 10.80
N LYS A 171 21.23 7.09 9.73
CA LYS A 171 20.73 8.38 9.24
C LYS A 171 19.27 8.27 8.79
N ALA A 172 18.89 7.18 8.12
CA ALA A 172 17.50 6.93 7.72
C ALA A 172 16.57 6.79 8.93
N VAL A 173 16.99 6.05 9.96
CA VAL A 173 16.23 5.91 11.22
C VAL A 173 16.09 7.28 11.93
N LYS A 174 17.18 8.03 12.05
CA LYS A 174 17.17 9.38 12.65
C LYS A 174 16.24 10.32 11.87
N LYS A 175 16.29 10.31 10.54
CA LYS A 175 15.42 11.12 9.68
C LYS A 175 13.95 10.75 9.85
N ALA A 176 13.61 9.46 9.88
CA ALA A 176 12.24 9.00 10.08
C ALA A 176 11.66 9.46 11.44
N LYS A 177 12.47 9.43 12.51
CA LYS A 177 12.10 9.95 13.83
C LYS A 177 11.87 11.47 13.81
N SER A 178 12.79 12.22 13.21
CA SER A 178 12.65 13.68 13.03
C SER A 178 11.38 14.03 12.25
N ASP A 179 11.12 13.32 11.15
CA ASP A 179 9.94 13.55 10.32
C ASP A 179 8.64 13.31 11.08
N TRP A 180 8.62 12.29 11.93
CA TRP A 180 7.50 11.99 12.82
C TRP A 180 7.28 13.11 13.86
N GLU A 181 8.35 13.59 14.48
CA GLU A 181 8.30 14.66 15.48
C GLU A 181 7.77 15.98 14.89
N GLU A 182 8.08 16.28 13.63
CA GLU A 182 7.56 17.46 12.94
C GLU A 182 6.06 17.38 12.65
N VAL A 183 5.53 16.18 12.36
CA VAL A 183 4.12 16.00 11.96
C VAL A 183 3.18 15.62 13.10
N ILE A 184 3.70 15.19 14.26
CA ILE A 184 2.86 14.63 15.33
C ILE A 184 1.84 15.62 15.88
N THR A 185 2.19 16.91 15.95
CA THR A 185 1.27 17.96 16.41
C THR A 185 0.10 18.12 15.42
N LEU A 186 0.39 18.18 14.12
CA LEU A 186 -0.63 18.20 13.06
C LEU A 186 -1.54 16.97 13.14
N MET A 187 -0.97 15.78 13.30
CA MET A 187 -1.74 14.54 13.41
C MET A 187 -2.70 14.52 14.60
N LYS A 188 -2.26 15.06 15.76
CA LYS A 188 -3.09 15.22 16.96
C LYS A 188 -4.24 16.21 16.71
N GLU A 189 -3.98 17.36 16.08
CA GLU A 189 -5.00 18.34 15.73
C GLU A 189 -6.07 17.76 14.78
N MET A 190 -5.64 16.92 13.85
CA MET A 190 -6.53 16.19 12.94
C MET A 190 -7.31 15.06 13.62
N GLN A 191 -7.04 14.77 14.90
CA GLN A 191 -7.61 13.65 15.66
C GLN A 191 -7.40 12.30 14.98
N LEU A 192 -6.27 12.14 14.28
CA LEU A 192 -5.91 10.87 13.68
C LEU A 192 -5.60 9.89 14.81
N LYS A 193 -6.47 8.91 15.00
CA LYS A 193 -6.20 7.83 15.94
C LYS A 193 -5.01 7.02 15.40
N PRO A 194 -3.98 6.74 16.22
CA PRO A 194 -3.02 5.71 15.86
C PRO A 194 -3.81 4.39 15.75
N GLN A 195 -3.96 3.87 14.53
CA GLN A 195 -4.56 2.56 14.28
C GLN A 195 -3.49 1.49 14.10
N LEU A 196 -2.52 1.49 15.01
CA LEU A 196 -1.50 0.44 15.16
C LEU A 196 -1.49 -0.04 16.60
#